data_AF-A0A6I1HSF2-F1
#
_entry.id   AF-A0A6I1HSF2-F1
#
_cell.length_a   1.000
_cell.length_b   1.000
_cell.length_c   1.000
_cell.angle_alpha   90.00
_cell.angle_beta   90.00
_cell.angle_gamma   90.00
#
_symmetry.space_group_name_H-M   'P 1'
#
loop_
_entity.id
_entity.type
_entity.pdbx_description
1 polymer ?
#
loop_
_entity_poly.entity_id
_entity_poly.type
_entity_poly.pdbx_seq_one_letter_code
_entity_poly.pdbx_strand_id
1 'polypeptide(L)'
;MTVEDIKNFSAVAAAIIALIGSLITLFLVWKKEKRFEKQRQQFSLQLQGTELAHATKLQDVELTHAEKLHDTELAHAKQLKHTELAHAEKLQDERHDFEKEKQVLLEAQNKLNHLYAQQLQQQKAELDAWKTGYEIEIAARNDALRKLRTAVIALFDHFQNMLQLALRADDQEILGVLARCVQALSNLDKAIDAAKSIVRNDIEAEKLHRLHIIKRFFLRVILDLTRRKTERLSQAPALRKMESRLKKRKEVTMLYLQSVMEERPRAPSISASK
;
A
#
# COMPACT_ATOMS: atom_id res chain seq x y z
N MET A 1 -52.44 -123.29 91.43
CA MET A 1 -52.43 -122.06 90.60
C MET A 1 -53.85 -121.58 90.48
N THR A 2 -54.13 -120.41 91.05
CA THR A 2 -55.44 -119.77 91.01
C THR A 2 -55.55 -118.94 89.71
N VAL A 3 -56.78 -118.65 89.28
CA VAL A 3 -57.06 -117.93 88.03
C VAL A 3 -56.43 -116.52 87.99
N GLU A 4 -56.08 -115.95 89.15
CA GLU A 4 -55.32 -114.67 89.28
C GLU A 4 -53.92 -114.74 88.67
N ASP A 5 -53.20 -115.86 88.81
CA ASP A 5 -51.79 -115.99 88.38
C ASP A 5 -51.65 -115.98 86.84
N ILE A 6 -52.66 -116.52 86.14
CA ILE A 6 -52.70 -116.57 84.66
C ILE A 6 -52.98 -115.18 84.07
N LYS A 7 -53.81 -114.36 84.73
CA LYS A 7 -54.09 -112.99 84.29
C LYS A 7 -52.84 -112.10 84.41
N ASN A 8 -52.10 -112.23 85.51
CA ASN A 8 -50.84 -111.51 85.72
C ASN A 8 -49.77 -111.92 84.70
N PHE A 9 -49.68 -113.21 84.36
CA PHE A 9 -48.73 -113.67 83.34
C PHE A 9 -49.08 -113.14 81.94
N SER A 10 -50.38 -113.06 81.58
CA SER A 10 -50.79 -112.49 80.28
C SER A 10 -50.56 -110.99 80.19
N ALA A 11 -50.74 -110.25 81.29
CA ALA A 11 -50.46 -108.81 81.36
C ALA A 11 -48.96 -108.51 81.23
N VAL A 12 -48.11 -109.32 81.88
CA VAL A 12 -46.65 -109.23 81.75
C VAL A 12 -46.21 -109.57 80.33
N ALA A 13 -46.76 -110.62 79.71
CA ALA A 13 -46.45 -110.97 78.32
C ALA A 13 -46.86 -109.85 77.34
N ALA A 14 -48.02 -109.22 77.53
CA ALA A 14 -48.46 -108.10 76.72
C ALA A 14 -47.56 -106.87 76.88
N ALA A 15 -47.11 -106.57 78.11
CA ALA A 15 -46.17 -105.48 78.38
C ALA A 15 -44.80 -105.71 77.73
N ILE A 16 -44.30 -106.95 77.75
CA ILE A 16 -43.05 -107.33 77.08
C ILE A 16 -43.18 -107.18 75.56
N ILE A 17 -44.28 -107.62 74.95
CA ILE A 17 -44.52 -107.48 73.51
C ILE A 17 -44.61 -105.98 73.12
N ALA A 18 -45.25 -105.14 73.93
CA ALA A 18 -45.32 -103.70 73.69
C ALA A 18 -43.94 -103.01 73.80
N LEU A 19 -43.12 -103.45 74.74
CA LEU A 19 -41.73 -102.99 74.90
C LEU A 19 -40.86 -103.39 73.72
N ILE A 20 -40.95 -104.65 73.27
CA ILE A 20 -40.23 -105.15 72.09
C ILE A 20 -40.69 -104.40 70.83
N GLY A 21 -41.99 -104.17 70.68
CA GLY A 21 -42.55 -103.37 69.60
C GLY A 21 -42.01 -101.94 69.57
N SER A 22 -41.89 -101.30 70.73
CA SER A 22 -41.32 -99.95 70.87
C SER A 22 -39.81 -99.90 70.61
N LEU A 23 -39.06 -100.95 70.99
CA LEU A 23 -37.62 -101.05 70.71
C LEU A 23 -37.35 -101.22 69.21
N ILE A 24 -38.19 -102.01 68.50
CA ILE A 24 -38.07 -102.22 67.06
C ILE A 24 -38.37 -100.91 66.30
N THR A 25 -39.41 -100.17 66.68
CA THR A 25 -39.70 -98.88 66.05
C THR A 25 -38.59 -97.87 66.30
N LEU A 26 -38.04 -97.81 67.51
CA LEU A 26 -36.93 -96.92 67.86
C LEU A 26 -35.65 -97.27 67.08
N PHE A 27 -35.36 -98.56 66.89
CA PHE A 27 -34.24 -99.02 66.06
C PHE A 27 -34.43 -98.70 64.58
N LEU A 28 -35.65 -98.86 64.04
CA LEU A 28 -35.96 -98.50 62.65
C LEU A 28 -35.86 -96.99 62.42
N VAL A 29 -36.33 -96.18 63.36
CA VAL A 29 -36.18 -94.72 63.35
C VAL A 29 -34.70 -94.34 63.38
N TRP A 30 -33.91 -94.91 64.29
CA TRP A 30 -32.46 -94.66 64.39
C TRP A 30 -31.70 -95.05 63.11
N LYS A 31 -32.05 -96.19 62.50
CA LYS A 31 -31.45 -96.63 61.22
C LYS A 31 -31.83 -95.70 60.06
N LYS A 32 -33.02 -95.11 60.08
CA LYS A 32 -33.47 -94.12 59.09
C LYS A 32 -32.74 -92.79 59.31
N GLU A 33 -32.62 -92.33 60.55
CA GLU A 33 -31.85 -91.15 60.98
C GLU A 33 -30.41 -91.22 60.47
N LYS A 34 -29.72 -92.35 60.69
CA LYS A 34 -28.34 -92.55 60.23
C LYS A 34 -28.16 -92.55 58.71
N ARG A 35 -29.18 -92.96 57.94
CA ARG A 35 -29.15 -92.83 56.47
C ARG A 35 -29.37 -91.39 56.04
N PHE A 36 -30.28 -90.67 56.70
CA PHE A 36 -30.50 -89.25 56.44
C PHE A 36 -29.28 -88.41 56.79
N GLU A 37 -28.55 -88.74 57.87
CA GLU A 37 -27.30 -88.06 58.24
C GLU A 37 -26.25 -88.17 57.11
N LYS A 38 -26.05 -89.38 56.56
CA LYS A 38 -25.12 -89.60 55.44
C LYS A 38 -25.55 -88.85 54.17
N GLN A 39 -26.85 -88.84 53.88
CA GLN A 39 -27.39 -88.09 52.74
C GLN A 39 -27.24 -86.58 52.93
N ARG A 40 -27.49 -86.05 54.15
CA ARG A 40 -27.27 -84.62 54.47
C ARG A 40 -25.81 -84.23 54.32
N GLN A 41 -24.88 -85.07 54.76
CA GLN A 41 -23.44 -84.82 54.57
C GLN A 41 -23.04 -84.83 53.09
N GLN A 42 -23.54 -85.77 52.29
CA GLN A 42 -23.30 -85.79 50.85
C GLN A 42 -23.91 -84.58 50.13
N PHE A 43 -25.14 -84.20 50.48
CA PHE A 43 -25.76 -82.98 49.95
C PHE A 43 -25.01 -81.72 50.36
N SER A 44 -24.54 -81.63 51.61
CA SER A 44 -23.74 -80.51 52.10
C SER A 44 -22.41 -80.38 51.35
N LEU A 45 -21.74 -81.50 51.07
CA LEU A 45 -20.49 -81.51 50.29
C LEU A 45 -20.73 -81.17 48.81
N GLN A 46 -21.83 -81.64 48.24
CA GLN A 46 -22.22 -81.28 46.87
C GLN A 46 -22.56 -79.79 46.76
N LEU A 47 -23.31 -79.25 47.72
CA LEU A 47 -23.62 -77.82 47.80
C LEU A 47 -22.35 -76.98 47.89
N GLN A 48 -21.44 -77.31 48.82
CA GLN A 48 -20.14 -76.64 48.92
C GLN A 48 -19.31 -76.75 47.63
N GLY A 49 -19.29 -77.92 47.00
CA GLY A 49 -18.58 -78.11 45.73
C GLY A 49 -19.18 -77.27 44.59
N THR A 50 -20.51 -77.17 44.53
CA THR A 50 -21.19 -76.32 43.53
C THR A 50 -21.02 -74.84 43.78
N GLU A 51 -21.06 -74.40 45.05
CA GLU A 51 -20.82 -73.00 45.43
C GLU A 51 -19.39 -72.59 45.08
N LEU A 52 -18.41 -73.44 45.40
CA LEU A 52 -17.01 -73.17 45.13
C LEU A 52 -16.72 -73.14 43.61
N ALA A 53 -17.32 -74.06 42.84
CA ALA A 53 -17.21 -74.06 41.38
C ALA A 53 -17.89 -72.83 40.74
N HIS A 54 -19.02 -72.37 41.30
CA HIS A 54 -19.66 -71.13 40.86
C HIS A 54 -18.81 -69.90 41.19
N ALA A 55 -18.24 -69.85 42.40
CA ALA A 55 -17.36 -68.76 42.83
C ALA A 55 -16.11 -68.67 41.94
N THR A 56 -15.45 -69.79 41.64
CA THR A 56 -14.28 -69.79 40.74
C THR A 56 -14.62 -69.37 39.33
N LYS A 57 -15.79 -69.78 38.79
CA LYS A 57 -16.23 -69.35 37.46
C LYS A 57 -16.54 -67.86 37.40
N LEU A 58 -17.17 -67.31 38.44
CA LEU A 58 -17.41 -65.88 38.54
C LEU A 58 -16.09 -65.11 38.57
N GLN A 59 -15.14 -65.56 39.39
CA GLN A 59 -13.82 -64.93 39.48
C GLN A 59 -13.05 -64.96 38.16
N ASP A 60 -13.04 -66.08 37.43
CA ASP A 60 -12.41 -66.17 36.11
C ASP A 60 -13.08 -65.27 35.06
N VAL A 61 -14.41 -65.17 35.09
CA VAL A 61 -15.16 -64.28 34.19
C VAL A 61 -14.85 -62.82 34.51
N GLU A 62 -14.77 -62.44 35.78
CA GLU A 62 -14.40 -61.09 36.20
C GLU A 62 -12.96 -60.74 35.79
N LEU A 63 -12.01 -61.66 36.00
CA LEU A 63 -10.61 -61.48 35.58
C LEU A 63 -10.47 -61.31 34.07
N THR A 64 -11.08 -62.21 33.29
CA THR A 64 -11.03 -62.14 31.82
C THR A 64 -11.75 -60.90 31.28
N HIS A 65 -12.80 -60.44 31.95
CA HIS A 65 -13.47 -59.19 31.59
C HIS A 65 -12.59 -57.98 31.91
N ALA A 66 -11.93 -57.96 33.07
CA ALA A 66 -11.01 -56.90 33.48
C ALA A 66 -9.79 -56.81 32.56
N GLU A 67 -9.20 -57.94 32.16
CA GLU A 67 -8.09 -57.99 31.19
C GLU A 67 -8.51 -57.44 29.82
N LYS A 68 -9.68 -57.86 29.32
CA LYS A 68 -10.21 -57.32 28.05
C LYS A 68 -10.48 -55.82 28.11
N LEU A 69 -11.06 -55.34 29.21
CA LEU A 69 -11.27 -53.91 29.42
C LEU A 69 -9.94 -53.15 29.38
N HIS A 70 -8.94 -53.62 30.13
CA HIS A 70 -7.61 -53.02 30.15
C HIS A 70 -6.95 -52.98 28.77
N ASP A 71 -7.02 -54.08 28.01
CA ASP A 71 -6.47 -54.15 26.66
C ASP A 71 -7.19 -53.19 25.70
N THR A 72 -8.53 -53.08 25.80
CA THR A 72 -9.28 -52.11 24.99
C THR A 72 -8.95 -50.67 25.34
N GLU A 73 -8.81 -50.34 26.62
CA GLU A 73 -8.41 -49.00 27.08
C GLU A 73 -7.01 -48.65 26.60
N LEU A 74 -6.07 -49.59 26.69
CA LEU A 74 -4.70 -49.41 26.21
C LEU A 74 -4.65 -49.22 24.70
N ALA A 75 -5.45 -49.97 23.94
CA ALA A 75 -5.55 -49.82 22.49
C ALA A 75 -6.14 -48.45 22.11
N HIS A 76 -7.21 -48.03 22.80
CA HIS A 76 -7.80 -46.70 22.62
C HIS A 76 -6.81 -45.58 22.96
N ALA A 77 -6.08 -45.69 24.07
CA ALA A 77 -5.08 -44.71 24.48
C ALA A 77 -3.93 -44.59 23.45
N LYS A 78 -3.47 -45.71 22.88
CA LYS A 78 -2.46 -45.71 21.82
C LYS A 78 -2.97 -45.03 20.55
N GLN A 79 -4.20 -45.31 20.14
CA GLN A 79 -4.81 -44.65 18.98
C GLN A 79 -4.96 -43.15 19.18
N LEU A 80 -5.45 -42.72 20.35
CA LEU A 80 -5.62 -41.31 20.71
C LEU A 80 -4.27 -40.58 20.63
N LYS A 81 -3.23 -41.13 21.25
CA LYS A 81 -1.88 -40.57 21.20
C LYS A 81 -1.35 -40.49 19.77
N HIS A 82 -1.60 -41.50 18.94
CA HIS A 82 -1.19 -41.47 17.53
C HIS A 82 -1.91 -40.37 16.74
N THR A 83 -3.22 -40.20 16.95
CA THR A 83 -3.99 -39.13 16.30
C THR A 83 -3.56 -37.74 16.75
N GLU A 84 -3.24 -37.56 18.03
CA GLU A 84 -2.74 -36.30 18.57
C GLU A 84 -1.38 -35.94 17.98
N LEU A 85 -0.45 -36.91 17.89
CA LEU A 85 0.86 -36.70 17.27
C LEU A 85 0.73 -36.36 15.78
N ALA A 86 -0.08 -37.10 15.03
CA ALA A 86 -0.31 -36.81 13.61
C ALA A 86 -0.95 -35.42 13.39
N HIS A 87 -1.83 -34.98 14.28
CA HIS A 87 -2.40 -33.64 14.24
C HIS A 87 -1.37 -32.57 14.60
N ALA A 88 -0.51 -32.82 15.59
CA ALA A 88 0.56 -31.90 15.96
C ALA A 88 1.60 -31.71 14.85
N GLU A 89 1.99 -32.81 14.17
CA GLU A 89 2.87 -32.76 13.00
C GLU A 89 2.26 -31.93 11.87
N LYS A 90 0.99 -32.17 11.52
CA LYS A 90 0.29 -31.36 10.49
C LYS A 90 0.25 -29.87 10.84
N LEU A 91 -0.06 -29.52 12.09
CA LEU A 91 -0.07 -28.12 12.53
C LEU A 91 1.32 -27.50 12.46
N GLN A 92 2.38 -28.28 12.70
CA GLN A 92 3.76 -27.80 12.59
C GLN A 92 4.13 -27.54 11.13
N ASP A 93 3.76 -28.44 10.21
CA ASP A 93 3.98 -28.27 8.78
C ASP A 93 3.23 -27.05 8.24
N GLU A 94 1.94 -26.89 8.60
CA GLU A 94 1.13 -25.72 8.23
C GLU A 94 1.74 -24.41 8.75
N ARG A 95 2.26 -24.40 9.99
CA ARG A 95 2.97 -23.23 10.54
C ARG A 95 4.24 -22.92 9.76
N HIS A 96 4.98 -23.94 9.34
CA HIS A 96 6.20 -23.75 8.56
C HIS A 96 5.89 -23.17 7.19
N ASP A 97 4.87 -23.70 6.50
CA ASP A 97 4.41 -23.19 5.21
C ASP A 97 3.90 -21.75 5.33
N PHE A 98 3.12 -21.44 6.38
CA PHE A 98 2.65 -20.09 6.63
C PHE A 98 3.79 -19.09 6.86
N GLU A 99 4.82 -19.45 7.65
CA GLU A 99 5.95 -18.55 7.90
C GLU A 99 6.79 -18.34 6.62
N LYS A 100 6.91 -19.37 5.78
CA LYS A 100 7.54 -19.27 4.47
C LYS A 100 6.77 -18.34 3.54
N GLU A 101 5.45 -18.47 3.46
CA GLU A 101 4.60 -17.59 2.65
C GLU A 101 4.68 -16.14 3.14
N LYS A 102 4.62 -15.93 4.45
CA LYS A 102 4.81 -14.62 5.08
C LYS A 102 6.15 -13.99 4.74
N GLN A 103 7.23 -14.78 4.71
CA GLN A 103 8.55 -14.28 4.34
C GLN A 103 8.60 -13.88 2.85
N VAL A 104 8.01 -14.67 1.96
CA VAL A 104 7.89 -14.32 0.53
C VAL A 104 7.09 -13.03 0.33
N LEU A 105 5.99 -12.85 1.06
CA LEU A 105 5.19 -11.63 1.02
C LEU A 105 5.98 -10.41 1.51
N LEU A 106 6.76 -10.56 2.59
CA LEU A 106 7.61 -9.49 3.12
C LEU A 106 8.69 -9.09 2.09
N GLU A 107 9.34 -10.06 1.45
CA GLU A 107 10.35 -9.81 0.41
C GLU A 107 9.72 -9.12 -0.81
N ALA A 108 8.55 -9.57 -1.25
CA ALA A 108 7.80 -8.95 -2.34
C ALA A 108 7.41 -7.50 -2.00
N GLN A 109 6.94 -7.24 -0.78
CA GLN A 109 6.60 -5.90 -0.31
C GLN A 109 7.83 -5.00 -0.26
N ASN A 110 8.96 -5.49 0.25
CA ASN A 110 10.21 -4.73 0.30
C ASN A 110 10.71 -4.39 -1.10
N LYS A 111 10.62 -5.33 -2.05
CA LYS A 111 10.97 -5.10 -3.46
C LYS A 111 10.08 -4.03 -4.09
N LEU A 112 8.77 -4.09 -3.84
CA LEU A 112 7.80 -3.11 -4.36
C LEU A 112 8.02 -1.71 -3.77
N ASN A 113 8.28 -1.63 -2.47
CA ASN A 113 8.66 -0.39 -1.79
C ASN A 113 9.94 0.22 -2.38
N HIS A 114 10.95 -0.62 -2.66
CA HIS A 114 12.18 -0.16 -3.27
C HIS A 114 11.95 0.40 -4.69
N LEU A 115 11.17 -0.29 -5.51
CA LEU A 115 10.82 0.18 -6.87
C LEU A 115 10.06 1.51 -6.82
N TYR A 116 9.08 1.64 -5.91
CA TYR A 116 8.33 2.87 -5.75
C TYR A 116 9.22 4.04 -5.32
N ALA A 117 10.14 3.80 -4.36
CA ALA A 117 11.10 4.81 -3.93
C ALA A 117 12.03 5.26 -5.07
N GLN A 118 12.49 4.32 -5.91
CA GLN A 118 13.31 4.62 -7.07
C GLN A 118 12.55 5.44 -8.11
N GLN A 119 11.30 5.06 -8.42
CA GLN A 119 10.46 5.79 -9.36
C GLN A 119 10.16 7.21 -8.86
N LEU A 120 9.89 7.36 -7.56
CA LEU A 120 9.67 8.67 -6.95
C LEU A 120 10.93 9.55 -7.01
N GLN A 121 12.11 8.98 -6.84
CA GLN A 121 13.38 9.71 -7.01
C GLN A 121 13.59 10.14 -8.46
N GLN A 122 13.31 9.27 -9.44
CA GLN A 122 13.40 9.61 -10.86
C GLN A 122 12.45 10.75 -11.22
N GLN A 123 11.19 10.68 -10.81
CA GLN A 123 10.21 11.74 -11.08
C GLN A 123 10.61 13.08 -10.43
N LYS A 124 11.19 13.06 -9.23
CA LYS A 124 11.72 14.27 -8.59
C LYS A 124 12.88 14.86 -9.39
N ALA A 125 13.82 14.03 -9.83
CA ALA A 125 14.95 14.48 -10.64
C ALA A 125 14.50 15.04 -12.00
N GLU A 126 13.52 14.42 -12.65
CA GLU A 126 12.92 14.93 -13.88
C GLU A 126 12.22 16.28 -13.67
N LEU A 127 11.45 16.41 -12.59
CA LEU A 127 10.78 17.65 -12.24
C LEU A 127 11.78 18.78 -11.94
N ASP A 128 12.85 18.48 -11.21
CA ASP A 128 13.87 19.47 -10.88
C ASP A 128 14.68 19.87 -12.12
N ALA A 129 15.02 18.92 -13.00
CA ALA A 129 15.64 19.22 -14.30
C ALA A 129 14.73 20.11 -15.17
N TRP A 130 13.42 19.82 -15.20
CA TRP A 130 12.45 20.64 -15.93
C TRP A 130 12.34 22.05 -15.34
N LYS A 131 12.28 22.20 -14.01
CA LYS A 131 12.28 23.51 -13.34
C LYS A 131 13.54 24.31 -13.67
N THR A 132 14.72 23.69 -13.56
CA THR A 132 15.97 24.36 -13.90
C THR A 132 16.00 24.78 -15.37
N GLY A 133 15.54 23.91 -16.29
CA GLY A 133 15.40 24.26 -17.70
C GLY A 133 14.46 25.45 -17.93
N TYR A 134 13.32 25.47 -17.26
CA TYR A 134 12.34 26.55 -17.32
C TYR A 134 12.87 27.87 -16.75
N GLU A 135 13.59 27.83 -15.63
CA GLU A 135 14.24 29.00 -15.02
C GLU A 135 15.30 29.60 -15.95
N ILE A 136 16.11 28.76 -16.59
CA ILE A 136 17.10 29.19 -17.59
C ILE A 136 16.41 29.83 -18.80
N GLU A 137 15.33 29.22 -19.31
CA GLU A 137 14.57 29.77 -20.43
C GLU A 137 13.95 31.13 -20.09
N ILE A 138 13.35 31.27 -18.90
CA ILE A 138 12.83 32.55 -18.40
C ILE A 138 13.94 33.60 -18.28
N ALA A 139 15.09 33.22 -17.69
CA ALA A 139 16.21 34.15 -17.52
C ALA A 139 16.71 34.66 -18.88
N ALA A 140 16.90 33.75 -19.85
CA ALA A 140 17.31 34.10 -21.21
C ALA A 140 16.27 35.01 -21.90
N ARG A 141 14.98 34.68 -21.77
CA ARG A 141 13.89 35.51 -22.30
C ARG A 141 13.88 36.92 -21.70
N ASN A 142 14.00 37.02 -20.38
CA ASN A 142 14.00 38.32 -19.68
C ASN A 142 15.23 39.16 -20.06
N ASP A 143 16.39 38.55 -20.22
CA ASP A 143 17.59 39.24 -20.68
C ASP A 143 17.43 39.74 -22.13
N ALA A 144 16.88 38.93 -23.03
CA ALA A 144 16.59 39.33 -24.40
C ALA A 144 15.59 40.51 -24.46
N LEU A 145 14.50 40.45 -23.68
CA LEU A 145 13.53 41.55 -23.58
C LEU A 145 14.16 42.83 -23.01
N ARG A 146 15.04 42.71 -22.01
CA ARG A 146 15.79 43.85 -21.45
C ARG A 146 16.69 44.48 -22.51
N LYS A 147 17.45 43.68 -23.25
CA LYS A 147 18.31 44.15 -24.36
C LYS A 147 17.49 44.85 -25.44
N LEU A 148 16.33 44.28 -25.81
CA LEU A 148 15.40 44.88 -26.77
C LEU A 148 14.91 46.24 -26.28
N ARG A 149 14.45 46.35 -25.03
CA ARG A 149 14.02 47.61 -24.43
C ARG A 149 15.14 48.66 -24.46
N THR A 150 16.35 48.30 -24.04
CA THR A 150 17.51 49.20 -24.04
C THR A 150 17.84 49.69 -25.47
N ALA A 151 17.82 48.80 -26.45
CA ALA A 151 18.08 49.15 -27.85
C ALA A 151 17.02 50.10 -28.41
N VAL A 152 15.73 49.86 -28.11
CA VAL A 152 14.64 50.75 -28.51
C VAL A 152 14.79 52.13 -27.87
N ILE A 153 15.05 52.21 -26.56
CA ILE A 153 15.24 53.50 -25.86
C ILE A 153 16.40 54.27 -26.48
N ALA A 154 17.57 53.63 -26.64
CA ALA A 154 18.76 54.25 -27.22
C ALA A 154 18.49 54.79 -28.63
N LEU A 155 17.77 54.02 -29.46
CA LEU A 155 17.36 54.46 -30.79
C LEU A 155 16.53 55.75 -30.71
N PHE A 156 15.49 55.77 -29.88
CA PHE A 156 14.64 56.94 -29.73
C PHE A 156 15.40 58.17 -29.22
N ASP A 157 16.30 57.99 -28.25
CA ASP A 157 17.10 59.09 -27.71
C ASP A 157 18.05 59.67 -28.76
N HIS A 158 18.72 58.81 -29.54
CA HIS A 158 19.59 59.26 -30.63
C HIS A 158 18.80 59.98 -31.73
N PHE A 159 17.61 59.49 -32.06
CA PHE A 159 16.72 60.16 -33.01
C PHE A 159 16.23 61.51 -32.50
N GLN A 160 15.89 61.64 -31.22
CA GLN A 160 15.49 62.91 -30.63
C GLN A 160 16.65 63.92 -30.68
N ASN A 161 17.86 63.49 -30.30
CA ASN A 161 19.06 64.32 -30.41
C ASN A 161 19.31 64.76 -31.86
N MET A 162 19.14 63.84 -32.82
CA MET A 162 19.32 64.12 -34.24
C MET A 162 18.35 65.20 -34.74
N LEU A 163 17.08 65.11 -34.36
CA LEU A 163 16.07 66.11 -34.72
C LEU A 163 16.36 67.47 -34.10
N GLN A 164 16.79 67.50 -32.83
CA GLN A 164 17.17 68.75 -32.15
C GLN A 164 18.37 69.42 -32.82
N LEU A 165 19.39 68.65 -33.22
CA LEU A 165 20.55 69.18 -33.94
C LEU A 165 20.19 69.63 -35.36
N ALA A 166 19.34 68.86 -36.06
CA ALA A 166 18.84 69.24 -37.38
C ALA A 166 18.05 70.57 -37.36
N LEU A 167 17.41 70.91 -36.24
CA LEU A 167 16.76 72.20 -36.04
C LEU A 167 17.75 73.35 -35.75
N ARG A 168 18.95 73.05 -35.25
CA ARG A 168 20.00 74.03 -34.91
C ARG A 168 21.00 74.31 -36.05
N ALA A 169 20.92 73.57 -37.15
CA ALA A 169 21.76 73.71 -38.35
C ALA A 169 23.27 73.49 -38.13
N ASP A 170 23.67 72.67 -37.16
CA ASP A 170 25.08 72.25 -37.01
C ASP A 170 25.37 70.98 -37.82
N ASP A 171 26.07 71.15 -38.94
CA ASP A 171 26.26 70.07 -39.90
C ASP A 171 27.26 68.99 -39.49
N GLN A 172 28.27 69.30 -38.68
CA GLN A 172 29.22 68.26 -38.27
C GLN A 172 28.65 67.37 -37.16
N GLU A 173 27.93 67.96 -36.21
CA GLU A 173 27.32 67.20 -35.11
C GLU A 173 26.21 66.27 -35.61
N ILE A 174 25.45 66.68 -36.63
CA ILE A 174 24.38 65.86 -37.24
C ILE A 174 24.94 64.57 -37.84
N LEU A 175 26.09 64.60 -38.52
CA LEU A 175 26.69 63.39 -39.10
C LEU A 175 27.12 62.40 -38.01
N GLY A 176 27.70 62.90 -36.91
CA GLY A 176 28.05 62.09 -35.75
C GLY A 176 26.82 61.47 -35.06
N VAL A 177 25.69 62.17 -35.03
CA VAL A 177 24.44 61.58 -34.51
C VAL A 177 23.79 60.61 -35.50
N LEU A 178 23.84 60.86 -36.82
CA LEU A 178 23.36 59.92 -37.83
C LEU A 178 24.09 58.58 -37.76
N ALA A 179 25.42 58.61 -37.62
CA ALA A 179 26.23 57.40 -37.43
C ALA A 179 25.79 56.62 -36.17
N ARG A 180 25.54 57.32 -35.06
CA ARG A 180 25.01 56.73 -33.82
C ARG A 180 23.60 56.15 -34.01
N CYS A 181 22.72 56.80 -34.77
CA CYS A 181 21.39 56.27 -35.10
C CYS A 181 21.45 54.99 -35.95
N VAL A 182 22.36 54.93 -36.93
CA VAL A 182 22.59 53.71 -37.73
C VAL A 182 23.12 52.57 -36.85
N GLN A 183 24.07 52.86 -35.96
CA GLN A 183 24.56 51.88 -35.00
C GLN A 183 23.44 51.39 -34.06
N ALA A 184 22.58 52.29 -33.57
CA ALA A 184 21.43 51.94 -32.73
C ALA A 184 20.41 51.07 -33.49
N LEU A 185 20.18 51.31 -34.79
CA LEU A 185 19.35 50.44 -35.62
C LEU A 185 19.95 49.04 -35.79
N SER A 186 21.27 48.94 -35.99
CA SER A 186 21.96 47.64 -36.05
C SER A 186 21.87 46.89 -34.72
N ASN A 187 22.00 47.59 -33.59
CA ASN A 187 21.84 47.00 -32.27
C ASN A 187 20.40 46.54 -32.03
N LEU A 188 19.40 47.31 -32.50
CA LEU A 188 17.99 46.92 -32.45
C LEU A 188 17.72 45.66 -33.27
N ASP A 189 18.34 45.50 -34.44
CA ASP A 189 18.23 44.28 -35.24
C ASP A 189 18.74 43.05 -34.51
N LYS A 190 19.95 43.14 -33.95
CA LYS A 190 20.53 42.05 -33.16
C LYS A 190 19.64 41.68 -31.97
N ALA A 191 19.02 42.67 -31.32
CA ALA A 191 18.09 42.44 -30.22
C ALA A 191 16.76 41.82 -30.67
N ILE A 192 16.24 42.24 -31.84
CA ILE A 192 15.04 41.66 -32.46
C ILE A 192 15.27 40.20 -32.83
N ASP A 193 16.41 39.87 -33.44
CA ASP A 193 16.71 38.49 -33.85
C ASP A 193 16.98 37.58 -32.64
N ALA A 194 17.65 38.10 -31.61
CA ALA A 194 17.77 37.40 -30.33
C ALA A 194 16.39 37.13 -29.70
N ALA A 195 15.48 38.11 -29.71
CA ALA A 195 14.13 37.93 -29.21
C ALA A 195 13.33 36.90 -30.05
N LYS A 196 13.42 36.93 -31.39
CA LYS A 196 12.74 35.94 -32.26
C LYS A 196 13.15 34.51 -31.95
N SER A 197 14.43 34.26 -31.66
CA SER A 197 14.93 32.91 -31.36
C SER A 197 14.33 32.31 -30.09
N ILE A 198 13.77 33.14 -29.20
CA ILE A 198 13.21 32.75 -27.90
C ILE A 198 11.67 32.74 -27.94
N VAL A 199 11.07 33.54 -28.81
CA VAL A 199 9.62 33.70 -28.95
C VAL A 199 9.02 32.48 -29.68
N ARG A 200 8.30 31.63 -28.94
CA ARG A 200 7.54 30.49 -29.50
C ARG A 200 6.07 30.81 -29.79
N ASN A 201 5.53 31.93 -29.30
CA ASN A 201 4.09 32.22 -29.32
C ASN A 201 3.71 33.25 -30.40
N ASP A 202 2.57 33.01 -31.06
CA ASP A 202 2.02 33.85 -32.13
C ASP A 202 1.77 35.31 -31.70
N ILE A 203 1.35 35.52 -30.45
CA ILE A 203 1.09 36.85 -29.89
C ILE A 203 2.38 37.68 -29.91
N GLU A 204 3.51 37.10 -29.51
CA GLU A 204 4.81 37.77 -29.45
C GLU A 204 5.41 37.98 -30.86
N ALA A 205 5.07 37.12 -31.83
CA ALA A 205 5.44 37.29 -33.23
C ALA A 205 4.80 38.54 -33.85
N GLU A 206 3.53 38.83 -33.53
CA GLU A 206 2.87 40.08 -33.96
C GLU A 206 3.57 41.31 -33.36
N LYS A 207 3.99 41.21 -32.09
CA LYS A 207 4.72 42.29 -31.40
C LYS A 207 6.06 42.60 -32.07
N LEU A 208 6.79 41.55 -32.43
CA LEU A 208 8.04 41.62 -33.20
C LEU A 208 7.83 42.19 -34.61
N HIS A 209 6.73 41.84 -35.27
CA HIS A 209 6.37 42.41 -36.56
C HIS A 209 6.16 43.93 -36.49
N ARG A 210 5.46 44.41 -35.46
CA ARG A 210 5.27 45.86 -35.22
C ARG A 210 6.59 46.59 -35.00
N LEU A 211 7.53 45.99 -34.26
CA LEU A 211 8.89 46.51 -34.08
C LEU A 211 9.66 46.62 -35.41
N HIS A 212 9.52 45.63 -36.30
CA HIS A 212 10.12 45.67 -37.63
C HIS A 212 9.56 46.79 -38.51
N ILE A 213 8.25 47.05 -38.42
CA ILE A 213 7.61 48.19 -39.08
C ILE A 213 8.18 49.52 -38.57
N ILE A 214 8.31 49.66 -37.24
CA ILE A 214 8.88 50.86 -36.59
C ILE A 214 10.33 51.08 -37.05
N LYS A 215 11.15 50.03 -37.08
CA LYS A 215 12.53 50.08 -37.59
C LYS A 215 12.58 50.57 -39.03
N ARG A 216 11.76 50.01 -39.94
CA ARG A 216 11.69 50.45 -41.35
C ARG A 216 11.32 51.92 -41.49
N PHE A 217 10.41 52.40 -40.64
CA PHE A 217 10.06 53.83 -40.60
C PHE A 217 11.27 54.68 -40.22
N PHE A 218 11.98 54.33 -39.15
CA PHE A 218 13.18 55.04 -38.72
C PHE A 218 14.29 55.06 -39.77
N LEU A 219 14.54 53.92 -40.41
CA LEU A 219 15.51 53.82 -41.50
C LEU A 219 15.15 54.76 -42.66
N ARG A 220 13.87 54.81 -43.06
CA ARG A 220 13.41 55.76 -44.09
C ARG A 220 13.63 57.21 -43.66
N VAL A 221 13.35 57.56 -42.41
CA VAL A 221 13.58 58.91 -41.90
C VAL A 221 15.07 59.27 -41.92
N ILE A 222 15.97 58.37 -41.50
CA ILE A 222 17.42 58.60 -41.60
C ILE A 222 17.84 58.80 -43.05
N LEU A 223 17.38 57.94 -43.95
CA LEU A 223 17.72 58.02 -45.38
C LEU A 223 17.21 59.33 -45.99
N ASP A 224 15.96 59.72 -45.69
CA ASP A 224 15.38 60.98 -46.14
C ASP A 224 16.13 62.19 -45.58
N LEU A 225 16.56 62.17 -44.33
CA LEU A 225 17.32 63.26 -43.72
C LEU A 225 18.75 63.33 -44.24
N THR A 226 19.40 62.19 -44.44
CA THR A 226 20.72 62.10 -45.06
C THR A 226 20.65 62.61 -46.50
N ARG A 227 19.62 62.19 -47.25
CA ARG A 227 19.35 62.63 -48.61
C ARG A 227 19.03 64.13 -48.69
N ARG A 228 18.18 64.64 -47.80
CA ARG A 228 17.86 66.07 -47.72
C ARG A 228 19.05 66.90 -47.29
N LYS A 229 19.95 66.36 -46.47
CA LYS A 229 21.21 67.03 -46.13
C LYS A 229 22.14 67.11 -47.34
N THR A 230 22.22 66.06 -48.15
CA THR A 230 22.89 66.13 -49.45
C THR A 230 22.16 67.05 -50.44
N GLU A 231 20.85 67.27 -50.27
CA GLU A 231 20.04 68.05 -51.22
C GLU A 231 19.78 69.51 -50.83
N ARG A 232 19.80 69.93 -49.53
CA ARG A 232 19.56 71.31 -49.06
C ARG A 232 19.49 71.56 -47.54
N LEU A 233 20.28 72.54 -47.10
CA LEU A 233 20.12 73.48 -45.96
C LEU A 233 18.79 74.29 -45.95
N SER A 234 17.61 73.78 -46.40
CA SER A 234 16.46 74.67 -46.71
C SER A 234 15.04 74.33 -46.22
N GLN A 235 14.79 73.40 -45.28
CA GLN A 235 13.40 73.13 -44.82
C GLN A 235 13.23 72.80 -43.32
N ALA A 236 13.22 73.84 -42.48
CA ALA A 236 12.91 73.75 -41.04
C ALA A 236 11.46 73.35 -40.64
N PRO A 237 10.38 73.65 -41.41
CA PRO A 237 9.01 73.36 -40.96
C PRO A 237 8.64 71.87 -40.93
N ALA A 238 9.19 71.07 -41.85
CA ALA A 238 8.89 69.64 -41.94
C ALA A 238 9.50 68.84 -40.77
N LEU A 239 10.65 69.28 -40.24
CA LEU A 239 11.35 68.67 -39.12
C LEU A 239 10.54 68.77 -37.82
N ARG A 240 9.94 69.93 -37.54
CA ARG A 240 9.10 70.13 -36.33
C ARG A 240 7.86 69.23 -36.32
N LYS A 241 7.23 69.00 -37.48
CA LYS A 241 6.08 68.08 -37.61
C LYS A 241 6.50 66.61 -37.45
N MET A 242 7.76 66.29 -37.78
CA MET A 242 8.30 64.95 -37.61
C MET A 242 8.63 64.66 -36.14
N GLU A 243 9.23 65.62 -35.43
CA GLU A 243 9.55 65.52 -33.99
C GLU A 243 8.32 65.26 -33.12
N SER A 244 7.21 65.98 -33.35
CA SER A 244 5.97 65.77 -32.59
C SER A 244 5.37 64.37 -32.79
N ARG A 245 5.41 63.84 -34.03
CA ARG A 245 4.97 62.48 -34.34
C ARG A 245 5.86 61.43 -33.69
N LEU A 246 7.15 61.70 -33.60
CA LEU A 246 8.13 60.79 -33.01
C LEU A 246 7.95 60.70 -31.49
N LYS A 247 7.72 61.83 -30.81
CA LYS A 247 7.43 61.88 -29.38
C LYS A 247 6.19 61.06 -29.02
N LYS A 248 5.10 61.24 -29.78
CA LYS A 248 3.87 60.45 -29.59
C LYS A 248 4.07 58.95 -29.83
N ARG A 249 4.89 58.57 -30.82
CA ARG A 249 5.23 57.16 -31.05
C ARG A 249 6.12 56.58 -29.97
N LYS A 250 7.07 57.35 -29.43
CA LYS A 250 7.92 56.95 -28.29
C LYS A 250 7.05 56.59 -27.08
N GLU A 251 6.08 57.43 -26.74
CA GLU A 251 5.13 57.17 -25.65
C GLU A 251 4.33 55.87 -25.87
N VAL A 252 3.76 55.68 -27.07
CA VAL A 252 3.00 54.47 -27.40
C VAL A 252 3.90 53.21 -27.35
N THR A 253 5.12 53.28 -27.88
CA THR A 253 6.06 52.15 -27.85
C THR A 253 6.55 51.86 -26.44
N MET A 254 6.73 52.87 -25.58
CA MET A 254 7.11 52.68 -24.17
C MET A 254 6.00 52.03 -23.35
N LEU A 255 4.76 52.50 -23.50
CA LEU A 255 3.58 51.89 -22.86
C LEU A 255 3.39 50.44 -23.31
N TYR A 256 3.64 50.19 -24.59
CA TYR A 256 3.59 48.85 -25.15
C TYR A 256 4.70 47.93 -24.61
N LEU A 257 5.96 48.39 -24.57
CA LEU A 257 7.05 47.63 -23.96
C LEU A 257 6.78 47.33 -22.48
N GLN A 258 6.15 48.25 -21.77
CA GLN A 258 5.74 48.05 -20.39
C GLN A 258 4.67 46.95 -20.27
N SER A 259 3.65 46.94 -21.15
CA SER A 259 2.63 45.87 -21.14
C SER A 259 3.22 44.49 -21.47
N VAL A 260 4.21 44.42 -22.36
CA VAL A 260 4.92 43.17 -22.70
C VAL A 260 5.75 42.64 -21.52
N MET A 261 6.26 43.53 -20.66
CA MET A 261 7.05 43.16 -19.49
C MET A 261 6.19 42.79 -18.27
N GLU A 262 4.95 43.28 -18.19
CA GLU A 262 4.01 42.99 -17.09
C GLU A 262 3.22 41.68 -17.30
N GLU A 263 3.12 41.16 -18.53
CA GLU A 263 2.60 39.82 -18.84
C GLU A 263 3.57 38.73 -18.36
N ARG A 264 3.63 38.49 -17.04
CA ARG A 264 4.27 37.30 -16.47
C ARG A 264 3.59 36.05 -17.04
N PRO A 265 4.35 35.03 -17.51
CA PRO A 265 3.76 33.72 -17.71
C PRO A 265 3.22 33.27 -16.35
N ARG A 266 1.89 33.14 -16.24
CA ARG A 266 1.29 32.51 -15.06
C ARG A 266 1.84 31.09 -15.03
N ALA A 267 2.61 30.76 -13.99
CA ALA A 267 2.95 29.38 -13.72
C ALA A 267 1.65 28.57 -13.76
N PRO A 268 1.58 27.43 -14.46
CA PRO A 268 0.39 26.60 -14.42
C PRO A 268 0.14 26.25 -12.96
N SER A 269 -1.00 26.70 -12.43
CA SER A 269 -1.41 26.36 -11.07
C SER A 269 -1.69 24.87 -11.03
N ILE A 270 -0.71 24.10 -10.56
CA ILE A 270 -0.90 22.71 -10.16
C ILE A 270 -1.66 22.77 -8.82
N SER A 271 -2.94 23.14 -8.88
CA SER A 271 -3.86 23.06 -7.74
C SER A 271 -4.81 21.90 -7.98
N ALA A 272 -4.49 20.81 -7.28
CA ALA A 272 -5.41 19.90 -6.61
C ALA A 272 -6.52 19.25 -7.47
N SER A 273 -6.21 18.04 -7.96
CA SER A 273 -7.19 16.96 -7.93
C SER A 273 -7.03 16.24 -6.58
N LYS A 274 -8.03 16.39 -5.72
CA LYS A 274 -8.41 15.46 -4.67
C LYS A 274 -9.90 15.23 -4.81
#